data_AF-A0A7C1PZM1-F1
#
_entry.id   AF-A0A7C1PZM1-F1
#
_cell.length_a   1.000
_cell.length_b   1.000
_cell.length_c   1.000
_cell.angle_alpha   90.00
_cell.angle_beta   90.00
_cell.angle_gamma   90.00
#
_symmetry.space_group_name_H-M   'P 1'
#
loop_
_entity.id
_entity.type
_entity.pdbx_description
1 polymer ?
#
loop_
_entity_poly.entity_id
_entity_poly.type
_entity_poly.pdbx_seq_one_letter_code
_entity_poly.pdbx_strand_id
1 'polypeptide(L)' 'MDNSVRILLIDDEKIALKNLDHVLKKEGYKVKTTSSGQNALRLLS' A
#
# COMPACT_ATOMS: atom_id res chain seq x y z
N MET A 1 -13.07 4.41 -18.03
CA MET A 1 -12.92 4.28 -16.56
C MET A 1 -11.57 3.64 -16.31
N ASP A 2 -10.66 4.33 -15.63
CA ASP A 2 -9.38 3.74 -15.20
C ASP A 2 -9.67 2.78 -14.05
N ASN A 3 -9.79 1.49 -14.37
CA ASN A 3 -10.17 0.43 -13.44
C ASN A 3 -8.95 -0.12 -12.67
N SER A 4 -7.94 0.73 -12.41
CA SER A 4 -6.74 0.33 -11.69
C SER A 4 -7.06 0.05 -10.22
N VAL A 5 -6.91 -1.21 -9.83
CA VAL A 5 -7.08 -1.67 -8.45
C VAL A 5 -6.12 -0.90 -7.54
N ARG A 6 -6.68 -0.29 -6.48
CA ARG A 6 -5.94 0.46 -5.47
C ARG A 6 -5.75 -0.40 -4.23
N ILE A 7 -4.51 -0.47 -3.74
CA ILE A 7 -4.14 -1.30 -2.58
C ILE A 7 -3.53 -0.39 -1.51
N LEU A 8 -4.00 -0.52 -0.28
CA LEU A 8 -3.38 0.08 0.92
C LEU A 8 -2.74 -1.05 1.73
N LEU A 9 -1.41 -1.07 1.82
CA LEU A 9 -0.69 -2.03 2.66
C LEU A 9 -0.33 -1.44 4.01
N ILE A 10 -0.52 -2.25 5.05
CA ILE A 10 -0.31 -1.87 6.43
C ILE A 10 0.46 -3.00 7.09
N ASP A 11 1.71 -2.72 7.46
CA ASP A 11 2.60 -3.69 8.11
C ASP A 11 3.60 -2.91 8.98
N ASP A 12 3.85 -3.36 10.21
CA ASP A 12 4.81 -2.73 11.13
C ASP A 12 6.26 -3.04 10.76
N GLU A 13 6.50 -4.11 9.99
CA GLU A 13 7.82 -4.46 9.47
C GLU A 13 8.16 -3.68 8.18
N LYS A 14 9.05 -2.70 8.31
CA LYS A 14 9.44 -1.81 7.20
C LYS A 14 10.03 -2.53 5.98
N ILE A 15 10.77 -3.62 6.19
CA ILE A 15 11.44 -4.35 5.10
C ILE A 15 10.41 -5.08 4.26
N ALA A 16 9.49 -5.82 4.90
CA ALA A 16 8.37 -6.48 4.25
C ALA A 16 7.50 -5.48 3.47
N LEU A 17 7.14 -4.36 4.12
CA LEU A 17 6.32 -3.31 3.52
C LEU A 17 6.94 -2.73 2.24
N LYS A 18 8.26 -2.46 2.24
CA LYS A 18 8.98 -1.93 1.08
C LYS A 18 9.08 -2.97 -0.05
N ASN A 19 9.36 -4.22 0.29
CA ASN A 19 9.46 -5.30 -0.71
C ASN A 19 8.11 -5.52 -1.41
N LEU A 20 7.01 -5.55 -0.64
CA LEU A 20 5.67 -5.79 -1.18
C LEU A 20 5.13 -4.59 -1.98
N ASP A 21 5.42 -3.34 -1.56
CA ASP A 21 5.13 -2.14 -2.35
C ASP A 21 5.77 -2.21 -3.73
N HIS A 22 7.06 -2.59 -3.79
CA HIS A 22 7.79 -2.70 -5.04
C HIS A 22 7.19 -3.77 -5.97
N VAL A 23 6.90 -4.96 -5.44
CA VAL A 23 6.30 -6.07 -6.21
C VAL A 23 4.94 -5.66 -6.77
N LEU A 24 4.04 -5.12 -5.94
CA LEU A 24 2.68 -4.77 -6.37
C LEU A 24 2.66 -3.61 -7.37
N LYS A 25 3.54 -2.61 -7.21
CA LYS A 25 3.67 -1.53 -8.21
C LYS A 25 4.20 -2.06 -9.54
N LYS A 26 5.11 -3.03 -9.54
CA LYS A 26 5.64 -3.67 -10.75
C LYS A 26 4.55 -4.42 -11.52
N GLU A 27 3.58 -5.01 -10.82
CA GLU A 27 2.39 -5.64 -11.40
C GLU A 27 1.32 -4.64 -11.89
N GLY A 28 1.57 -3.33 -11.76
CA GLY A 28 0.69 -2.27 -12.27
C GLY A 28 -0.38 -1.80 -11.28
N TYR A 29 -0.35 -2.25 -10.03
CA TYR A 29 -1.28 -1.77 -9.01
C TYR A 29 -0.95 -0.36 -8.52
N LYS A 30 -1.98 0.39 -8.13
CA LYS A 30 -1.83 1.67 -7.45
C LYS A 30 -1.72 1.44 -5.95
N VAL A 31 -0.50 1.52 -5.43
CA VAL A 31 -0.20 1.10 -4.06
C VAL A 31 0.12 2.31 -3.17
N LYS A 32 -0.49 2.34 -1.98
CA LYS A 32 -0.06 3.17 -0.83
C LYS A 32 0.37 2.26 0.31
N THR A 33 1.35 2.69 1.08
CA THR A 33 1.84 1.95 2.25
C THR A 33 1.86 2.81 3.49
N THR A 34 1.70 2.17 4.64
CA THR A 34 1.89 2.79 5.95
C THR A 34 2.26 1.74 6.99
N SER A 35 2.98 2.13 8.03
CA SER A 35 3.35 1.24 9.15
C SER A 35 2.53 1.48 10.41
N SER A 36 1.41 2.19 10.31
CA SER A 36 0.55 2.54 11.44
C SER A 36 -0.91 2.45 11.04
N GLY A 37 -1.71 1.77 11.86
CA GLY A 37 -3.16 1.69 11.67
C GLY A 37 -3.84 3.05 11.72
N GLN A 38 -3.40 3.97 12.60
CA GLN A 38 -3.98 5.32 12.65
C GLN A 38 -3.70 6.12 11.37
N ASN A 39 -2.50 5.98 10.80
CA ASN A 39 -2.20 6.53 9.48
C ASN A 39 -3.04 5.87 8.39
N ALA A 40 -3.27 4.56 8.47
CA ALA A 40 -4.09 3.83 7.51
C ALA A 40 -5.52 4.36 7.46
N LEU A 41 -6.15 4.55 8.63
CA LEU A 41 -7.49 5.11 8.72
C LEU A 41 -7.57 6.52 8.12
N ARG A 42 -6.55 7.36 8.35
CA ARG A 42 -6.44 8.69 7.71
C ARG A 42 -6.30 8.63 6.20
N LEU A 43 -5.69 7.57 5.65
CA LEU A 43 -5.52 7.37 4.21
C LEU A 43 -6.79 6.84 3.52
N LEU A 44 -7.74 6.30 4.28
CA LEU A 44 -9.05 5.82 3.82
C LEU A 44 -10.15 6.91 3.90
N SER A 45 -9.89 7.98 4.66
CA SER A 45 -10.77 9.14 4.79
C SER A 45 -10.74 9.99 3.52
#